data_AF-A0A3M2BJ40-F1
#
_entry.id   AF-A0A3M2BJ40-F1
#
_cell.length_a   1.000
_cell.length_b   1.000
_cell.length_c   1.000
_cell.angle_alpha   90.00
_cell.angle_beta   90.00
_cell.angle_gamma   90.00
#
_symmetry.space_group_name_H-M   'P 1'
#
loop_
_entity.id
_entity.type
_entity.pdbx_description
1 polymer ?
#
loop_
_entity_poly.entity_id
_entity_poly.type
_entity_poly.pdbx_seq_one_letter_code
_entity_poly.pdbx_strand_id
1 'polypeptide(L)'
;PLMEALRSIAQGDAEPAGSDQSAVPAGFLFHNEIALATRGNILRWGATRFHIGPRDDYEHRGVVLFAEIDGIAPEPVTLWVVDLPSAPELWRREVMQAARSAVASWNGPEFVYDPDAGRWTPRVESGRFADPDLIVGDFNTPRGSESLQILVGSMKNAASAGRGFGYTWPRRRAVLAIDQCFLGDRLAPRTLRTIDPGMGRHRLVMVDLVPG
;
A
#
# COMPACT_ATOMS: atom_id res chain seq x y z
N PRO A 1 -20.68 -9.92 -4.70
CA PRO A 1 -19.27 -10.17 -5.08
C PRO A 1 -18.25 -9.27 -4.33
N LEU A 2 -18.02 -8.00 -4.70
CA LEU A 2 -17.00 -7.15 -4.02
C LEU A 2 -17.34 -6.88 -2.54
N MET A 3 -18.60 -6.50 -2.26
CA MET A 3 -19.10 -6.28 -0.89
C MET A 3 -19.22 -7.58 -0.06
N GLU A 4 -19.04 -8.72 -0.69
CA GLU A 4 -19.13 -10.06 -0.09
C GLU A 4 -17.73 -10.57 0.24
N ALA A 5 -16.77 -10.38 -0.68
CA ALA A 5 -15.34 -10.52 -0.43
C ALA A 5 -14.87 -9.60 0.70
N LEU A 6 -15.26 -8.31 0.66
CA LEU A 6 -14.95 -7.36 1.74
C LEU A 6 -15.60 -7.73 3.08
N ARG A 7 -16.78 -8.37 3.07
CA ARG A 7 -17.44 -8.87 4.30
C ARG A 7 -16.72 -10.07 4.89
N SER A 8 -16.28 -11.00 4.04
CA SER A 8 -15.52 -12.19 4.47
C SER A 8 -14.17 -11.78 5.08
N ILE A 9 -13.47 -10.82 4.47
CA ILE A 9 -12.22 -10.26 5.01
C ILE A 9 -12.45 -9.53 6.35
N ALA A 10 -13.51 -8.74 6.46
CA ALA A 10 -13.82 -7.99 7.70
C ALA A 10 -14.28 -8.87 8.88
N GLN A 11 -14.66 -10.14 8.61
CA GLN A 11 -15.12 -11.07 9.64
C GLN A 11 -13.99 -11.86 10.32
N GLY A 12 -12.73 -11.61 9.96
CA GLY A 12 -11.57 -12.18 10.67
C GLY A 12 -11.35 -13.67 10.44
N ASP A 13 -11.92 -14.23 9.36
CA ASP A 13 -11.55 -15.56 8.91
C ASP A 13 -10.10 -15.49 8.42
N ALA A 14 -9.23 -16.21 9.13
CA ALA A 14 -7.81 -16.37 8.82
C ALA A 14 -7.59 -16.57 7.32
N GLU A 15 -6.48 -16.02 6.79
CA GLU A 15 -6.04 -16.28 5.41
C GLU A 15 -6.26 -17.76 5.09
N PRO A 16 -7.08 -18.10 4.07
CA PRO A 16 -7.08 -19.46 3.59
C PRO A 16 -5.68 -19.67 3.03
N ALA A 17 -4.89 -20.53 3.69
CA ALA A 17 -3.72 -21.10 3.08
C ALA A 17 -4.17 -21.75 1.76
N GLY A 18 -3.90 -21.08 0.64
CA GLY A 18 -4.41 -21.47 -0.68
C GLY A 18 -5.75 -20.84 -1.08
N SER A 19 -6.08 -19.62 -0.64
CA SER A 19 -7.23 -18.89 -1.19
C SER A 19 -7.07 -18.80 -2.71
N ASP A 20 -7.97 -19.49 -3.41
CA ASP A 20 -7.98 -19.51 -4.87
C ASP A 20 -8.21 -18.09 -5.40
N GLN A 21 -7.11 -17.40 -5.75
CA GLN A 21 -7.16 -16.07 -6.34
C GLN A 21 -7.65 -16.10 -7.79
N SER A 22 -8.00 -17.28 -8.33
CA SER A 22 -8.38 -17.44 -9.73
C SER A 22 -9.71 -16.82 -10.12
N ALA A 23 -10.54 -16.41 -9.16
CA ALA A 23 -11.83 -15.78 -9.44
C ALA A 23 -11.88 -14.28 -9.08
N VAL A 24 -10.74 -13.67 -8.75
CA VAL A 24 -10.70 -12.25 -8.36
C VAL A 24 -10.72 -11.36 -9.61
N PRO A 25 -11.68 -10.41 -9.73
CA PRO A 25 -11.72 -9.48 -10.86
C PRO A 25 -10.42 -8.68 -11.00
N ALA A 26 -10.01 -8.37 -12.23
CA ALA A 26 -8.77 -7.62 -12.50
C ALA A 26 -8.65 -6.27 -11.76
N GLY A 27 -9.76 -5.67 -11.31
CA GLY A 27 -9.77 -4.43 -10.54
C GLY A 27 -9.69 -4.60 -9.01
N PHE A 28 -9.54 -5.82 -8.50
CA PHE A 28 -9.44 -6.10 -7.06
C PHE A 28 -8.25 -7.01 -6.76
N LEU A 29 -7.62 -6.78 -5.62
CA LEU A 29 -6.54 -7.59 -5.10
C LEU A 29 -6.65 -7.65 -3.59
N PHE A 30 -6.47 -8.83 -3.02
CA PHE A 30 -6.31 -9.03 -1.59
C PHE A 30 -5.09 -9.90 -1.36
N HIS A 31 -4.12 -9.39 -0.61
CA HIS A 31 -2.92 -10.12 -0.27
C HIS A 31 -2.48 -9.73 1.13
N ASN A 32 -2.42 -10.71 2.04
CA ASN A 32 -2.13 -10.51 3.46
C ASN A 32 -3.25 -9.69 4.09
N GLU A 33 -2.94 -8.45 4.43
CA GLU A 33 -3.89 -7.52 5.05
C GLU A 33 -4.13 -6.29 4.17
N ILE A 34 -3.55 -6.30 2.96
CA ILE A 34 -3.76 -5.25 1.97
C ILE A 34 -4.90 -5.66 1.05
N ALA A 35 -5.98 -4.87 1.08
CA ALA A 35 -7.00 -4.86 0.04
C ALA A 35 -6.76 -3.67 -0.89
N LEU A 36 -6.66 -3.92 -2.19
CA LEU A 36 -6.61 -2.91 -3.23
C LEU A 36 -7.82 -3.06 -4.15
N ALA A 37 -8.54 -1.96 -4.34
CA ALA A 37 -9.64 -1.88 -5.30
C ALA A 37 -9.42 -0.67 -6.22
N THR A 38 -9.59 -0.86 -7.52
CA THR A 38 -9.39 0.18 -8.53
C THR A 38 -10.50 0.14 -9.58
N ARG A 39 -10.73 1.29 -10.23
CA ARG A 39 -11.59 1.37 -11.42
C ARG A 39 -10.90 0.86 -12.68
N GLY A 40 -9.57 0.90 -12.68
CA GLY A 40 -8.73 0.38 -13.75
C GLY A 40 -8.54 -1.13 -13.64
N ASN A 41 -7.72 -1.67 -14.54
CA ASN A 41 -7.29 -3.06 -14.48
C ASN A 41 -5.91 -3.13 -13.83
N ILE A 42 -5.75 -3.97 -12.81
CA ILE A 42 -4.44 -4.35 -12.32
C ILE A 42 -3.84 -5.28 -13.39
N LEU A 43 -2.74 -4.86 -14.01
CA LEU A 43 -2.05 -5.62 -15.04
C LEU A 43 -1.17 -6.70 -14.40
N ARG A 44 -0.43 -6.28 -13.38
CA ARG A 44 0.48 -7.13 -12.61
C ARG A 44 0.66 -6.60 -11.21
N TRP A 45 1.02 -7.48 -10.29
CA TRP A 45 1.35 -7.12 -8.92
C TRP A 45 2.39 -8.07 -8.32
N GLY A 46 2.99 -7.63 -7.23
CA GLY A 46 3.88 -8.43 -6.42
C GLY A 46 3.98 -7.83 -5.03
N ALA A 47 4.50 -8.61 -4.08
CA ALA A 47 4.67 -8.13 -2.72
C ALA A 47 5.94 -8.70 -2.10
N THR A 48 6.50 -7.92 -1.18
CA THR A 48 7.60 -8.33 -0.31
C THR A 48 7.20 -8.12 1.13
N ARG A 49 7.66 -9.01 2.01
CA ARG A 49 7.47 -8.91 3.46
C ARG A 49 8.83 -8.76 4.13
N PHE A 50 8.84 -8.11 5.27
CA PHE A 50 10.04 -8.01 6.09
C PHE A 50 9.67 -8.04 7.57
N HIS A 51 10.66 -8.33 8.38
CA HIS A 51 10.53 -8.48 9.83
C HIS A 51 11.72 -7.80 10.51
N ILE A 52 11.49 -7.19 11.66
CA ILE A 52 12.53 -6.49 12.44
C ILE A 52 12.41 -6.86 13.90
N GLY A 53 13.55 -7.10 14.54
CA GLY A 53 13.60 -7.41 15.96
C GLY A 53 13.50 -8.91 16.25
N PRO A 54 13.39 -9.29 17.53
CA PRO A 54 13.40 -10.69 17.95
C PRO A 54 12.01 -11.32 18.06
N ARG A 55 10.93 -10.52 18.01
CA ARG A 55 9.56 -11.00 18.19
C ARG A 55 8.91 -11.24 16.85
N ASP A 56 8.66 -12.50 16.48
CA ASP A 56 7.89 -12.81 15.28
C ASP A 56 6.38 -12.61 15.49
N ASP A 57 5.98 -11.35 15.66
CA ASP A 57 4.58 -10.94 15.82
C ASP A 57 4.16 -9.95 14.73
N TYR A 58 2.86 -9.65 14.70
CA TYR A 58 2.26 -8.74 13.72
C TYR A 58 2.83 -7.31 13.78
N GLU A 59 3.12 -6.80 14.99
CA GLU A 59 3.58 -5.42 15.18
C GLU A 59 5.00 -5.19 14.66
N HIS A 60 5.76 -6.27 14.45
CA HIS A 60 7.14 -6.27 13.96
C HIS A 60 7.27 -6.70 12.49
N ARG A 61 6.15 -6.97 11.82
CA ARG A 61 6.11 -7.34 10.39
C ARG A 61 5.70 -6.15 9.55
N GLY A 62 6.21 -6.10 8.33
CA GLY A 62 5.82 -5.11 7.34
C GLY A 62 5.65 -5.72 5.97
N VAL A 63 4.88 -5.05 5.13
CA VAL A 63 4.60 -5.45 3.76
C VAL A 63 4.70 -4.25 2.82
N VAL A 64 5.27 -4.48 1.65
CA VAL A 64 5.20 -3.56 0.51
C VAL A 64 4.66 -4.34 -0.67
N LEU A 65 3.51 -3.91 -1.19
CA LEU A 65 2.87 -4.43 -2.38
C LEU A 65 3.06 -3.42 -3.50
N PHE A 66 3.38 -3.87 -4.72
CA PHE A 66 3.19 -3.05 -5.92
C PHE A 66 2.06 -3.58 -6.78
N ALA A 67 1.39 -2.68 -7.48
CA ALA A 67 0.41 -2.99 -8.52
C ALA A 67 0.61 -2.02 -9.68
N GLU A 68 0.69 -2.53 -10.90
CA GLU A 68 0.63 -1.73 -12.11
C GLU A 68 -0.82 -1.66 -12.59
N ILE A 69 -1.36 -0.47 -12.73
CA ILE A 69 -2.79 -0.24 -12.96
C ILE A 69 -2.99 0.53 -14.25
N ASP A 70 -3.74 -0.05 -15.18
CA ASP A 70 -4.15 0.57 -16.43
C ASP A 70 -5.56 1.17 -16.34
N GLY A 71 -5.86 2.17 -17.17
CA GLY A 71 -7.19 2.75 -17.29
C GLY A 71 -7.58 3.76 -16.20
N ILE A 72 -6.63 4.15 -15.33
CA ILE A 72 -6.82 5.27 -14.37
C ILE A 72 -6.05 6.54 -14.77
N ALA A 73 -5.16 6.44 -15.76
CA ALA A 73 -4.38 7.52 -16.36
C ALA A 73 -4.06 7.16 -17.83
N PRO A 74 -3.51 8.08 -18.65
CA PRO A 74 -3.16 7.80 -20.05
C PRO A 74 -2.14 6.69 -20.25
N GLU A 75 -1.24 6.47 -19.29
CA GLU A 75 -0.33 5.32 -19.26
C GLU A 75 -0.45 4.63 -17.90
N PRO A 76 -0.05 3.36 -17.77
CA PRO A 76 -0.15 2.64 -16.51
C PRO A 76 0.53 3.37 -15.34
N VAL A 77 -0.09 3.26 -14.18
CA VAL A 77 0.39 3.83 -12.91
C VAL A 77 0.90 2.69 -12.04
N THR A 78 2.15 2.81 -11.58
CA THR A 78 2.71 1.91 -10.57
C THR A 78 2.39 2.44 -9.19
N LEU A 79 1.54 1.71 -8.47
CA LEU A 79 1.17 1.97 -7.09
C LEU A 79 1.97 1.07 -6.15
N TRP A 80 2.59 1.64 -5.12
CA TRP A 80 3.00 0.89 -3.94
C TRP A 80 1.99 1.10 -2.81
N VAL A 81 1.61 0.00 -2.15
CA VAL A 81 0.85 0.00 -0.91
C VAL A 81 1.76 -0.52 0.20
N VAL A 82 1.90 0.29 1.25
CA VAL A 82 2.84 0.07 2.35
C VAL A 82 2.05 -0.09 3.65
N ASP A 83 2.43 -1.10 4.44
CA ASP A 83 2.01 -1.23 5.83
C ASP A 83 3.23 -1.60 6.67
N LEU A 84 3.66 -0.67 7.53
CA LEU A 84 4.91 -0.78 8.28
C LEU A 84 4.66 -1.22 9.73
N PRO A 85 5.64 -1.92 10.35
CA PRO A 85 5.61 -2.32 11.75
C PRO A 85 5.08 -1.24 12.70
N SER A 86 4.08 -1.57 13.51
CA SER A 86 3.44 -0.66 14.47
C SER A 86 4.09 -0.65 15.86
N ALA A 87 5.01 -1.57 16.14
CA ALA A 87 5.72 -1.68 17.41
C ALA A 87 6.47 -0.37 17.76
N PRO A 88 6.06 0.39 18.80
CA PRO A 88 6.58 1.73 19.07
C PRO A 88 8.06 1.73 19.50
N GLU A 89 8.59 0.59 19.96
CA GLU A 89 9.99 0.43 20.34
C GLU A 89 10.97 0.39 19.15
N LEU A 90 10.50 0.13 17.92
CA LEU A 90 11.38 0.03 16.77
C LEU A 90 11.79 1.41 16.25
N TRP A 91 13.08 1.57 15.94
CA TRP A 91 13.60 2.78 15.33
C TRP A 91 13.07 2.94 13.91
N ARG A 92 12.34 4.03 13.64
CA ARG A 92 11.73 4.26 12.32
C ARG A 92 12.73 4.26 11.17
N ARG A 93 13.98 4.66 11.43
CA ARG A 93 15.06 4.57 10.45
C ARG A 93 15.35 3.13 10.04
N GLU A 94 15.48 2.22 11.00
CA GLU A 94 15.71 0.80 10.76
C GLU A 94 14.51 0.16 10.04
N VAL A 95 13.29 0.56 10.42
CA VAL A 95 12.06 0.14 9.73
C VAL A 95 12.09 0.49 8.25
N MET A 96 12.42 1.73 7.91
CA MET A 96 12.47 2.18 6.52
C MET A 96 13.63 1.54 5.74
N GLN A 97 14.77 1.27 6.39
CA GLN A 97 15.90 0.56 5.79
C GLN A 97 15.57 -0.91 5.50
N ALA A 98 14.86 -1.59 6.39
CA ALA A 98 14.41 -2.96 6.17
C ALA A 98 13.39 -3.03 5.03
N ALA A 99 12.41 -2.12 5.02
CA ALA A 99 11.44 -2.02 3.93
C ALA A 99 12.13 -1.77 2.58
N ARG A 100 13.06 -0.80 2.53
CA ARG A 100 13.83 -0.49 1.31
C ARG A 100 14.70 -1.66 0.86
N SER A 101 15.35 -2.34 1.80
CA SER A 101 16.15 -3.54 1.50
C SER A 101 15.29 -4.66 0.93
N ALA A 102 14.12 -4.91 1.52
CA ALA A 102 13.19 -5.95 1.07
C ALA A 102 12.62 -5.68 -0.32
N VAL A 103 12.40 -4.41 -0.67
CA VAL A 103 12.03 -3.99 -2.03
C VAL A 103 13.21 -4.17 -3.00
N ALA A 104 14.41 -3.74 -2.61
CA ALA A 104 15.60 -3.81 -3.47
C ALA A 104 16.06 -5.25 -3.73
N SER A 105 15.88 -6.15 -2.76
CA SER A 105 16.24 -7.56 -2.87
C SER A 105 15.08 -8.45 -3.33
N TRP A 106 13.94 -7.87 -3.71
CA TRP A 106 12.76 -8.65 -4.08
C TRP A 106 13.03 -9.51 -5.31
N ASN A 107 12.84 -10.82 -5.15
CA ASN A 107 12.91 -11.84 -6.19
C ASN A 107 11.69 -12.78 -6.11
N GLY A 108 10.60 -12.30 -5.51
CA GLY A 108 9.37 -13.06 -5.36
C GLY A 108 8.58 -13.18 -6.66
N PRO A 109 7.52 -14.00 -6.68
CA PRO A 109 6.69 -14.13 -7.86
C PRO A 109 6.00 -12.81 -8.19
N GLU A 110 6.09 -12.41 -9.46
CA GLU A 110 5.18 -11.44 -10.05
C GLU A 110 3.92 -12.17 -10.50
N PHE A 111 2.75 -11.61 -10.22
CA PHE A 111 1.48 -12.16 -10.69
C PHE A 111 0.93 -11.28 -11.82
N VAL A 112 0.52 -11.90 -12.92
CA VAL A 112 -0.07 -11.22 -14.08
C VAL A 112 -1.46 -11.77 -14.34
N TYR A 113 -2.40 -10.89 -14.64
CA TYR A 113 -3.77 -11.30 -14.93
C TYR A 113 -3.85 -11.92 -16.32
N ASP A 114 -4.27 -13.18 -16.39
CA ASP A 114 -4.58 -13.87 -17.63
C ASP A 114 -6.08 -13.68 -17.93
N PRO A 115 -6.44 -12.85 -18.93
CA PRO A 115 -7.84 -12.58 -19.24
C PRO A 115 -8.55 -13.79 -19.84
N ASP A 116 -7.84 -14.69 -20.52
CA ASP A 116 -8.42 -15.88 -21.15
C ASP A 116 -8.74 -16.94 -20.08
N ALA A 117 -7.85 -17.10 -19.10
CA ALA A 117 -8.07 -18.01 -17.97
C ALA A 117 -8.86 -17.36 -16.82
N GLY A 118 -9.08 -16.04 -16.87
CA GLY A 118 -9.79 -15.27 -15.84
C GLY A 118 -9.09 -15.23 -14.49
N ARG A 119 -7.77 -15.48 -14.43
CA ARG A 119 -7.03 -15.72 -13.18
C ARG A 119 -5.66 -15.06 -13.14
N TRP A 120 -5.14 -14.87 -11.94
CA TRP A 120 -3.74 -14.48 -11.72
C TRP A 120 -2.80 -15.67 -11.97
N THR A 121 -1.74 -15.43 -12.74
CA THR A 121 -0.71 -16.43 -13.05
C THR A 121 0.66 -15.93 -12.56
N PRO A 122 1.43 -16.76 -11.84
CA PRO A 122 2.77 -16.37 -11.42
C PRO A 122 3.73 -16.39 -12.63
N ARG A 123 4.53 -15.33 -12.78
CA ARG A 123 5.69 -15.28 -13.66
C ARG A 123 6.93 -15.69 -12.87
N VAL A 124 7.60 -16.73 -13.38
CA VAL A 124 8.76 -17.36 -12.75
C VAL A 124 10.02 -16.49 -12.88
N GLU A 125 10.12 -15.68 -13.93
CA GLU A 125 11.16 -14.67 -14.07
C GLU A 125 10.72 -13.38 -13.37
N SER A 126 11.15 -13.23 -12.12
CA SER A 126 10.88 -12.01 -11.37
C SER A 126 11.71 -10.85 -11.94
N GLY A 127 11.04 -9.81 -12.44
CA GLY A 127 11.67 -8.53 -12.71
C GLY A 127 12.08 -7.81 -11.41
N ARG A 128 12.63 -6.61 -11.55
CA ARG A 128 12.86 -5.72 -10.40
C ARG A 128 11.50 -5.23 -9.85
N PHE A 129 11.45 -4.94 -8.55
CA PHE A 129 10.31 -4.23 -7.95
C PHE A 129 10.12 -2.89 -8.67
N ALA A 130 8.95 -2.70 -9.29
CA ALA A 130 8.71 -1.56 -10.18
C ALA A 130 8.82 -0.23 -9.44
N ASP A 131 9.40 0.80 -10.06
CA ASP A 131 9.45 2.13 -9.44
C ASP A 131 8.04 2.71 -9.33
N PRO A 132 7.68 3.34 -8.20
CA PRO A 132 6.34 3.84 -7.98
C PRO A 132 6.13 5.20 -8.63
N ASP A 133 4.97 5.38 -9.24
CA ASP A 133 4.38 6.70 -9.49
C ASP A 133 3.67 7.22 -8.22
N LEU A 134 3.21 6.30 -7.36
CA LEU A 134 2.41 6.58 -6.19
C LEU A 134 2.77 5.59 -5.06
N ILE A 135 3.03 6.08 -3.84
CA ILE A 135 3.17 5.26 -2.63
C ILE A 135 2.11 5.68 -1.62
N VAL A 136 1.31 4.74 -1.13
CA VAL A 136 0.26 4.99 -0.12
C VAL A 136 0.30 3.96 0.99
N GLY A 137 -0.28 4.30 2.14
CA GLY A 137 -0.58 3.32 3.18
C GLY A 137 -0.24 3.81 4.58
N ASP A 138 -0.15 2.89 5.53
CA ASP A 138 0.20 3.17 6.92
C ASP A 138 1.71 3.02 7.13
N PHE A 139 2.38 4.14 7.37
CA PHE A 139 3.82 4.15 7.59
C PHE A 139 4.18 3.96 9.06
N ASN A 140 3.19 3.96 9.97
CA ASN A 140 3.42 3.97 11.43
C ASN A 140 4.54 4.96 11.84
N THR A 141 4.63 6.08 11.11
CA THR A 141 5.72 7.07 11.21
C THR A 141 5.13 8.45 10.95
N PRO A 142 5.34 9.43 11.85
CA PRO A 142 4.79 10.77 11.67
C PRO A 142 5.21 11.42 10.36
N ARG A 143 4.27 12.11 9.71
CA ARG A 143 4.53 12.94 8.54
C ARG A 143 5.70 13.90 8.79
N GLY A 144 6.59 14.01 7.81
CA GLY A 144 7.77 14.89 7.88
C GLY A 144 8.98 14.28 8.59
N SER A 145 8.88 13.06 9.13
CA SER A 145 10.05 12.34 9.61
C SER A 145 11.06 12.08 8.49
N GLU A 146 12.33 12.40 8.73
CA GLU A 146 13.43 12.21 7.78
C GLU A 146 13.56 10.74 7.34
N SER A 147 13.30 9.79 8.24
CA SER A 147 13.37 8.35 7.94
C SER A 147 12.51 7.93 6.75
N LEU A 148 11.40 8.63 6.48
CA LEU A 148 10.53 8.35 5.35
C LEU A 148 11.28 8.42 4.01
N GLN A 149 12.25 9.33 3.88
CA GLN A 149 13.04 9.55 2.65
C GLN A 149 13.84 8.31 2.24
N ILE A 150 14.14 7.41 3.18
CA ILE A 150 14.87 6.16 2.90
C ILE A 150 14.03 5.24 2.00
N LEU A 151 12.71 5.20 2.22
CA LEU A 151 11.80 4.36 1.43
C LEU A 151 11.28 5.10 0.20
N VAL A 152 10.84 6.36 0.37
CA VAL A 152 10.13 7.12 -0.69
C VAL A 152 11.05 7.92 -1.61
N GLY A 153 12.35 8.00 -1.31
CA GLY A 153 13.30 8.80 -2.08
C GLY A 153 12.87 10.26 -2.16
N SER A 154 12.93 10.84 -3.36
CA SER A 154 12.58 12.25 -3.62
C SER A 154 11.09 12.52 -3.87
N MET A 155 10.21 11.54 -3.67
CA MET A 155 8.78 11.70 -3.95
C MET A 155 8.12 12.77 -3.07
N LYS A 156 7.15 13.49 -3.65
CA LYS A 156 6.46 14.61 -2.98
C LYS A 156 5.32 14.09 -2.12
N ASN A 157 5.21 14.54 -0.87
CA ASN A 157 4.09 14.19 -0.01
C ASN A 157 2.81 14.96 -0.41
N ALA A 158 1.69 14.25 -0.55
CA ALA A 158 0.39 14.79 -0.94
C ALA A 158 -0.14 15.89 0.01
N ALA A 159 0.35 15.93 1.26
CA ALA A 159 -0.02 16.94 2.23
C ALA A 159 0.31 18.38 1.79
N SER A 160 1.22 18.54 0.82
CA SER A 160 1.52 19.84 0.19
C SER A 160 0.31 20.51 -0.48
N ALA A 161 -0.70 19.75 -0.91
CA ALA A 161 -1.96 20.29 -1.47
C ALA A 161 -3.14 20.22 -0.49
N GLY A 162 -2.91 19.77 0.75
CA GLY A 162 -3.95 19.60 1.75
C GLY A 162 -4.32 20.90 2.47
N ARG A 163 -5.50 20.92 3.10
CA ARG A 163 -5.87 21.92 4.12
C ARG A 163 -6.16 21.22 5.44
N GLY A 164 -5.70 21.80 6.54
CA GLY A 164 -5.82 21.24 7.90
C GLY A 164 -4.65 20.34 8.29
N PHE A 165 -4.68 19.82 9.53
CA PHE A 165 -3.57 19.05 10.09
C PHE A 165 -3.41 17.66 9.44
N GLY A 166 -4.49 17.09 8.91
CA GLY A 166 -4.46 15.80 8.22
C GLY A 166 -4.01 14.64 9.10
N TYR A 167 -4.29 14.69 10.41
CA TYR A 167 -4.04 13.59 11.34
C TYR A 167 -5.01 12.43 11.09
N THR A 168 -4.50 11.22 11.30
CA THR A 168 -5.17 9.97 10.95
C THR A 168 -5.32 9.04 12.15
N TRP A 169 -4.42 9.12 13.14
CA TRP A 169 -4.43 8.26 14.32
C TRP A 169 -4.27 9.04 15.64
N PRO A 170 -4.88 8.60 16.75
CA PRO A 170 -5.97 7.63 16.82
C PRO A 170 -7.27 8.26 16.32
N ARG A 171 -8.11 7.50 15.62
CA ARG A 171 -9.31 8.01 14.90
C ARG A 171 -10.13 9.07 15.65
N ARG A 172 -10.43 8.82 16.93
CA ARG A 172 -11.31 9.67 17.77
C ARG A 172 -10.68 11.00 18.18
N ARG A 173 -9.36 11.03 18.40
CA ARG A 173 -8.59 12.21 18.83
C ARG A 173 -7.36 12.31 17.95
N ALA A 174 -7.56 12.39 16.63
CA ALA A 174 -6.48 12.26 15.66
C ALA A 174 -5.36 13.28 15.97
N VAL A 175 -4.19 12.78 16.37
CA VAL A 175 -3.03 13.57 16.79
C VAL A 175 -1.79 13.28 15.96
N LEU A 176 -1.72 12.13 15.31
CA LEU A 176 -0.62 11.71 14.45
C LEU A 176 -1.10 11.52 13.02
N ALA A 177 -0.28 11.95 12.07
CA ALA A 177 -0.46 11.69 10.64
C ALA A 177 0.53 10.59 10.23
N ILE A 178 0.09 9.33 10.30
CA ILE A 178 0.93 8.15 9.99
C ILE A 178 0.51 7.45 8.70
N ASP A 179 -0.72 7.67 8.25
CA ASP A 179 -1.17 7.27 6.92
C ASP A 179 -0.80 8.37 5.91
N GLN A 180 -0.09 8.00 4.85
CA GLN A 180 0.55 8.96 3.95
C GLN A 180 0.38 8.58 2.49
N CYS A 181 0.58 9.58 1.62
CA CYS A 181 0.54 9.44 0.17
C CYS A 181 1.71 10.26 -0.41
N PHE A 182 2.57 9.62 -1.19
CA PHE A 182 3.73 10.20 -1.87
C PHE A 182 3.61 10.01 -3.36
N LEU A 183 3.96 11.03 -4.13
CA LEU A 183 3.78 11.08 -5.58
C LEU A 183 5.12 11.28 -6.30
N GLY A 184 5.29 10.53 -7.39
CA GLY A 184 6.33 10.76 -8.39
C GLY A 184 5.96 11.92 -9.31
N ASP A 185 6.82 12.23 -10.28
CA ASP A 185 6.68 13.44 -11.09
C ASP A 185 5.51 13.42 -12.08
N ARG A 186 4.94 12.24 -12.38
CA ARG A 186 3.79 12.11 -13.29
C ARG A 186 2.45 12.49 -12.66
N LEU A 187 2.40 12.65 -11.33
CA LEU A 187 1.18 12.91 -10.58
C LEU A 187 1.36 14.12 -9.66
N ALA A 188 0.34 14.97 -9.60
CA ALA A 188 0.28 16.08 -8.66
C ALA A 188 -0.96 15.96 -7.76
N PRO A 189 -0.84 16.26 -6.45
CA PRO A 189 -1.98 16.27 -5.56
C PRO A 189 -2.80 17.55 -5.80
N ARG A 190 -4.11 17.41 -6.01
CA ARG A 190 -5.05 18.53 -6.11
C ARG A 190 -5.66 18.87 -4.75
N THR A 191 -6.08 17.86 -4.01
CA THR A 191 -6.58 18.03 -2.65
C THR A 191 -6.15 16.85 -1.78
N LEU A 192 -6.04 17.10 -0.48
CA LEU A 192 -5.94 16.05 0.53
C LEU A 192 -6.85 16.39 1.71
N ARG A 193 -7.62 15.41 2.17
CA ARG A 193 -8.44 15.49 3.38
C ARG A 193 -8.45 14.16 4.13
N THR A 194 -8.74 14.22 5.44
CA THR A 194 -9.01 13.02 6.23
C THR A 194 -10.50 12.88 6.53
N ILE A 195 -11.00 11.65 6.50
CA ILE A 195 -12.40 11.33 6.81
C ILE A 195 -12.44 10.30 7.93
N ASP A 196 -13.30 10.51 8.93
CA ASP A 196 -13.59 9.48 9.93
C ASP A 196 -14.59 8.47 9.33
N PRO A 197 -14.19 7.21 9.09
CA PRO A 197 -15.07 6.20 8.50
C PRO A 197 -16.08 5.62 9.49
N GLY A 198 -16.06 6.02 10.76
CA GLY A 198 -16.90 5.46 11.82
C GLY A 198 -16.38 4.14 12.41
N MET A 199 -15.44 3.47 11.72
CA MET A 199 -14.86 2.17 12.09
C MET A 199 -13.33 2.19 12.10
N GLY A 200 -12.70 1.13 12.61
CA GLY A 200 -11.23 1.03 12.68
C GLY A 200 -10.56 1.98 13.67
N ARG A 201 -9.22 1.92 13.71
CA ARG A 201 -8.35 2.75 14.58
C ARG A 201 -7.84 4.02 13.88
N HIS A 202 -7.94 4.09 12.56
CA HIS A 202 -7.43 5.18 11.71
C HIS A 202 -8.59 5.97 11.07
N ARG A 203 -8.30 7.20 10.67
CA ARG A 203 -9.10 7.94 9.68
C ARG A 203 -8.58 7.64 8.29
N LEU A 204 -9.46 7.70 7.30
CA LEU A 204 -9.08 7.54 5.90
C LEU A 204 -8.37 8.80 5.40
N VAL A 205 -7.33 8.62 4.59
CA VAL A 205 -6.74 9.69 3.78
C VAL A 205 -7.37 9.64 2.40
N MET A 206 -7.93 10.76 1.96
CA MET A 206 -8.48 10.91 0.61
C MET A 206 -7.69 11.96 -0.13
N VAL A 207 -7.19 11.58 -1.31
CA VAL A 207 -6.37 12.45 -2.16
C VAL A 207 -7.01 12.51 -3.53
N ASP A 208 -7.27 13.73 -4.01
CA ASP A 208 -7.61 13.96 -5.42
C ASP A 208 -6.32 14.18 -6.20
N LEU A 209 -6.13 13.46 -7.30
CA LEU A 209 -4.92 13.50 -8.13
C LEU A 209 -5.21 14.14 -9.49
N VAL A 210 -4.20 14.78 -10.07
CA VAL A 210 -4.18 15.27 -11.45
C VAL A 210 -2.84 14.88 -12.10
N PRO A 211 -2.73 14.88 -13.44
CA PRO A 211 -1.44 14.78 -14.11
C PRO A 211 -0.47 15.87 -13.62
N GLY A 212 0.81 15.50 -13.48
CA GLY A 212 1.91 16.37 -13.00
C GLY A 212 2.44 17.38 -14.02
#